data_AF-A0A8I1R1T3-F1
#
_entry.id   AF-A0A8I1R1T3-F1
#
_cell.length_a   1.000
_cell.length_b   1.000
_cell.length_c   1.000
_cell.angle_alpha   90.00
_cell.angle_beta   90.00
_cell.angle_gamma   90.00
#
_symmetry.space_group_name_H-M   'P 1'
#
loop_
_entity.id
_entity.type
_entity.pdbx_description
1 polymer ?
#
loop_
_entity_poly.entity_id
_entity_poly.type
_entity_poly.pdbx_seq_one_letter_code
_entity_poly.pdbx_strand_id
1 'polypeptide(L)'
;MDIRIVTDGTAVPLSAYWDTVWNPEFSEGDWALTDPSGSAGTQGGLASRAGLATAILLALFTDKRAPEHVVLDTADRGGWFGDRIDVREDLGETDLGSWIWIYERSALTADLPQKIRDAATDALEPIRLQGAVARFDVAVDMDRAAETIDLFVDAFSQDGTVVFSQRFSILWNQV
;
A
#
# COMPACT_ATOMS: atom_id res chain seq x y z
N MET A 1 -1.40 -5.39 -19.13
CA MET A 1 -0.62 -4.27 -18.59
C MET A 1 -0.24 -4.72 -17.20
N ASP A 2 0.98 -5.23 -17.06
CA ASP A 2 1.42 -5.91 -15.84
C ASP A 2 2.30 -4.96 -15.04
N ILE A 3 1.71 -4.34 -14.03
CA ILE A 3 2.44 -3.58 -13.02
C ILE A 3 3.18 -4.60 -12.16
N ARG A 4 4.52 -4.60 -12.23
CA ARG A 4 5.38 -5.40 -11.34
C ARG A 4 5.94 -4.50 -10.26
N ILE A 5 5.44 -4.65 -9.04
CA ILE A 5 6.10 -4.12 -7.85
C ILE A 5 7.36 -4.95 -7.63
N VAL A 6 8.54 -4.36 -7.82
CA VAL A 6 9.83 -4.98 -7.53
C VAL A 6 10.31 -4.43 -6.20
N THR A 7 10.42 -5.30 -5.19
CA THR A 7 11.06 -4.98 -3.91
C THR A 7 12.56 -5.23 -4.05
N ASP A 8 13.40 -4.24 -3.77
CA ASP A 8 14.84 -4.44 -3.77
C ASP A 8 15.36 -4.81 -2.38
N GLY A 9 15.67 -6.08 -2.20
CA GLY A 9 16.98 -6.48 -1.70
C GLY A 9 17.48 -6.07 -0.31
N THR A 10 16.73 -5.36 0.56
CA THR A 10 17.04 -5.33 2.00
C THR A 10 16.25 -6.43 2.69
N ALA A 11 16.99 -7.42 3.19
CA ALA A 11 16.56 -8.74 3.63
C ALA A 11 15.56 -8.74 4.81
N VAL A 12 14.32 -8.37 4.55
CA VAL A 12 13.21 -9.12 5.12
C VAL A 12 12.81 -10.09 4.02
N PRO A 13 13.10 -11.40 4.14
CA PRO A 13 12.48 -12.34 3.22
C PRO A 13 10.98 -12.08 3.28
N LEU A 14 10.30 -12.20 2.14
CA LEU A 14 8.86 -12.47 2.11
C LEU A 14 8.63 -13.84 2.79
N SER A 15 8.93 -13.97 4.09
CA SER A 15 8.27 -14.90 4.99
C SER A 15 6.85 -14.42 5.27
N ALA A 16 6.40 -13.32 4.64
CA ALA A 16 4.99 -13.00 4.45
C ALA A 16 4.30 -13.93 3.43
N TYR A 17 4.64 -15.23 3.45
CA TYR A 17 3.78 -16.27 2.90
C TYR A 17 2.56 -16.43 3.81
N TRP A 18 1.70 -15.41 3.90
CA TRP A 18 0.28 -15.54 4.31
C TRP A 18 0.06 -16.59 5.42
N ASP A 19 0.87 -16.59 6.48
CA ASP A 19 1.13 -17.68 7.43
C ASP A 19 0.56 -19.07 7.09
N THR A 20 0.76 -19.57 5.86
CA THR A 20 0.13 -20.83 5.50
C THR A 20 0.95 -22.00 5.93
N VAL A 21 0.24 -22.92 6.58
CA VAL A 21 0.75 -24.19 7.04
C VAL A 21 0.26 -25.24 6.07
N TRP A 22 1.19 -26.04 5.55
CA TRP A 22 0.84 -27.19 4.75
C TRP A 22 0.19 -28.26 5.65
N ASN A 23 -1.01 -28.71 5.28
CA ASN A 23 -1.68 -29.84 5.89
C ASN A 23 -1.42 -31.11 5.06
N PRO A 24 -0.53 -32.03 5.51
CA PRO A 24 -0.19 -33.22 4.76
C PRO A 24 -1.32 -34.27 4.75
N GLU A 25 -2.27 -34.21 5.69
CA GLU A 25 -3.40 -35.15 5.77
C GLU A 25 -4.36 -34.96 4.59
N PHE A 26 -4.67 -33.70 4.26
CA PHE A 26 -5.56 -33.35 3.16
C PHE A 26 -4.82 -32.88 1.90
N SER A 27 -3.49 -32.79 1.96
CA SER A 27 -2.64 -32.27 0.87
C SER A 27 -3.08 -30.88 0.41
N GLU A 28 -3.35 -30.00 1.36
CA GLU A 28 -3.80 -28.63 1.12
C GLU A 28 -3.02 -27.64 1.97
N GLY A 29 -3.02 -26.37 1.57
CA GLY A 29 -2.52 -25.27 2.39
C GLY A 29 -3.65 -24.67 3.22
N ASP A 30 -3.44 -24.50 4.51
CA ASP A 30 -4.37 -23.83 5.43
C ASP A 30 -3.72 -22.60 6.06
N TRP A 31 -4.49 -21.69 6.65
CA TRP A 31 -3.96 -20.52 7.35
C TRP A 31 -3.60 -20.86 8.79
N ALA A 32 -2.42 -20.42 9.25
CA ALA A 32 -2.07 -20.55 10.66
C ALA A 32 -3.02 -19.68 11.48
N LEU A 33 -3.71 -20.34 12.41
CA LEU A 33 -4.54 -19.69 13.40
C LEU A 33 -3.75 -19.40 14.67
N THR A 34 -4.15 -18.36 15.37
CA THR A 34 -3.70 -18.06 16.73
C THR A 34 -4.90 -17.70 17.59
N ASP A 35 -4.68 -17.50 18.88
CA ASP A 35 -5.75 -17.14 19.80
C ASP A 35 -6.42 -15.83 19.32
N PRO A 36 -7.74 -15.81 19.04
CA PRO A 36 -8.45 -14.61 18.63
C PRO A 36 -8.42 -13.49 19.67
N SER A 37 -8.20 -13.85 20.95
CA SER A 37 -7.97 -12.93 22.07
C SER A 37 -6.49 -12.58 22.28
N GLY A 38 -5.61 -13.07 21.39
CA GLY A 38 -4.17 -13.07 21.52
C GLY A 38 -3.49 -11.69 21.43
N SER A 39 -2.16 -11.74 21.49
CA SER A 39 -1.23 -10.59 21.48
C SER A 39 -1.48 -9.60 20.34
N ALA A 40 -1.09 -8.34 20.56
CA ALA A 40 -1.24 -7.26 19.58
C ALA A 40 -0.72 -7.66 18.17
N GLY A 41 -1.52 -7.41 17.14
CA GLY A 41 -1.20 -7.73 15.75
C GLY A 41 -1.77 -9.06 15.23
N THR A 42 -2.49 -9.83 16.05
CA THR A 42 -3.16 -11.08 15.63
C THR A 42 -4.67 -11.11 15.93
N GLN A 43 -5.27 -9.93 16.08
CA GLN A 43 -6.72 -9.81 16.25
C GLN A 43 -7.44 -10.34 15.01
N GLY A 44 -8.45 -11.18 15.22
CA GLY A 44 -9.11 -11.92 14.14
C GLY A 44 -8.67 -13.38 14.01
N GLY A 45 -7.69 -13.82 14.82
CA GLY A 45 -7.35 -15.24 14.96
C GLY A 45 -6.41 -15.79 13.88
N LEU A 46 -5.89 -14.94 12.99
CA LEU A 46 -4.81 -15.29 12.07
C LEU A 46 -3.45 -15.02 12.72
N ALA A 47 -2.48 -15.91 12.54
CA ALA A 47 -1.13 -15.72 13.07
C ALA A 47 -0.35 -14.59 12.38
N SER A 48 -0.79 -14.17 11.19
CA SER A 48 -0.09 -13.20 10.34
C SER A 48 0.10 -11.87 11.04
N ARG A 49 1.35 -11.42 11.08
CA ARG A 49 1.73 -10.09 11.60
C ARG A 49 1.99 -9.07 10.49
N ALA A 50 1.71 -9.44 9.25
CA ALA A 50 1.94 -8.58 8.08
C ALA A 50 0.80 -7.56 7.85
N GLY A 51 -0.19 -7.47 8.75
CA GLY A 51 -1.39 -6.64 8.57
C GLY A 51 -1.08 -5.17 8.21
N LEU A 52 -0.09 -4.55 8.86
CA LEU A 52 0.33 -3.19 8.53
C LEU A 52 0.92 -3.10 7.12
N ALA A 53 1.81 -4.02 6.75
CA ALA A 53 2.40 -4.04 5.41
C ALA A 53 1.33 -4.26 4.33
N THR A 54 0.38 -5.16 4.58
CA THR A 54 -0.77 -5.39 3.69
C THR A 54 -1.64 -4.13 3.58
N ALA A 55 -1.95 -3.46 4.68
CA ALA A 55 -2.73 -2.23 4.67
C ALA A 55 -2.04 -1.11 3.85
N ILE A 56 -0.72 -0.94 4.04
CA ILE A 56 0.09 0.02 3.28
C ILE A 56 0.06 -0.30 1.78
N LEU A 57 0.24 -1.56 1.41
CA LEU A 57 0.18 -1.99 0.01
C LEU A 57 -1.20 -1.74 -0.61
N LEU A 58 -2.27 -2.08 0.10
CA LEU A 58 -3.64 -1.86 -0.37
C LEU A 58 -3.95 -0.38 -0.53
N ALA A 59 -3.53 0.45 0.44
CA ALA A 59 -3.67 1.89 0.36
C ALA A 59 -2.93 2.49 -0.85
N LEU A 60 -1.68 2.08 -1.09
CA LEU A 60 -0.88 2.68 -2.17
C LEU A 60 -1.28 2.20 -3.57
N PHE A 61 -1.61 0.92 -3.72
CA PHE A 61 -1.73 0.26 -5.03
C PHE A 61 -3.15 -0.21 -5.36
N THR A 62 -4.15 0.19 -4.59
CA THR A 62 -5.54 0.18 -5.03
C THR A 62 -5.87 1.53 -5.67
N ASP A 63 -6.65 1.51 -6.74
CA ASP A 63 -7.07 2.74 -7.40
C ASP A 63 -8.11 3.47 -6.57
N LYS A 64 -7.77 4.65 -6.05
CA LYS A 64 -8.77 5.60 -5.53
C LYS A 64 -9.47 6.27 -6.69
N ARG A 65 -10.78 6.48 -6.56
CA ARG A 65 -11.58 7.10 -7.61
C ARG A 65 -11.06 8.51 -7.92
N ALA A 66 -10.80 8.78 -9.20
CA ALA A 66 -10.29 10.07 -9.64
C ALA A 66 -11.34 11.20 -9.44
N PRO A 67 -10.98 12.36 -8.87
CA PRO A 67 -11.88 13.50 -8.69
C PRO A 67 -12.39 14.06 -10.01
N GLU A 68 -13.65 14.48 -10.10
CA GLU A 68 -14.32 14.83 -11.37
C GLU A 68 -13.58 15.88 -12.23
N HIS A 69 -12.81 16.77 -11.61
CA HIS A 69 -12.04 17.81 -12.29
C HIS A 69 -10.77 17.28 -12.99
N VAL A 70 -10.34 16.06 -12.69
CA VAL A 70 -9.18 15.42 -13.33
C VAL A 70 -9.60 14.90 -14.70
N VAL A 71 -8.87 15.35 -15.73
CA VAL A 71 -9.00 14.88 -17.11
C VAL A 71 -8.21 13.58 -17.27
N LEU A 72 -8.86 12.55 -17.77
CA LEU A 72 -8.28 11.23 -18.01
C LEU A 72 -8.40 10.88 -19.49
N ASP A 73 -7.48 10.04 -19.97
CA ASP A 73 -7.51 9.51 -21.34
C ASP A 73 -8.63 8.47 -21.55
N THR A 74 -9.18 7.93 -20.45
CA THR A 74 -10.25 6.93 -20.42
C THR A 74 -11.49 7.47 -19.73
N ALA A 75 -12.66 6.90 -20.06
CA ALA A 75 -13.90 7.17 -19.33
C ALA A 75 -13.92 6.51 -17.94
N ASP A 76 -13.06 5.53 -17.71
CA ASP A 76 -12.91 4.89 -16.41
C ASP A 76 -12.19 5.82 -15.43
N ARG A 77 -12.81 6.05 -14.27
CA ARG A 77 -12.26 6.89 -13.20
C ARG A 77 -11.61 6.08 -12.08
N GLY A 78 -11.46 4.76 -12.25
CA GLY A 78 -10.97 3.86 -11.23
C GLY A 78 -11.87 3.82 -9.99
N GLY A 79 -11.32 3.31 -8.89
CA GLY A 79 -12.00 3.19 -7.60
C GLY A 79 -12.12 1.75 -7.11
N TRP A 80 -12.08 1.57 -5.80
CA TRP A 80 -12.45 0.33 -5.15
C TRP A 80 -13.98 0.21 -5.04
N PHE A 81 -14.53 -0.93 -5.43
CA PHE A 81 -15.99 -1.12 -5.41
C PHE A 81 -16.57 -1.07 -3.99
N GLY A 82 -15.79 -1.45 -2.96
CA GLY A 82 -16.23 -1.48 -1.58
C GLY A 82 -16.55 -0.09 -1.01
N ASP A 83 -15.91 0.96 -1.52
CA ASP A 83 -16.14 2.35 -1.09
C ASP A 83 -17.58 2.81 -1.40
N ARG A 84 -18.25 2.14 -2.33
CA ARG A 84 -19.65 2.42 -2.69
C ARG A 84 -20.67 1.69 -1.80
N ILE A 85 -20.21 0.74 -0.98
CA ILE A 85 -21.05 -0.15 -0.19
C ILE A 85 -21.02 0.26 1.27
N ASP A 86 -19.83 0.37 1.86
CA ASP A 86 -19.65 0.67 3.28
C ASP A 86 -18.33 1.40 3.50
N VAL A 87 -18.41 2.60 4.06
CA VAL A 87 -17.27 3.38 4.54
C VAL A 87 -17.65 3.89 5.93
N ARG A 88 -16.97 3.38 6.95
CA ARG A 88 -17.21 3.73 8.36
C ARG A 88 -16.38 4.94 8.75
N GLU A 89 -16.84 6.13 8.36
CA GLU A 89 -16.21 7.41 8.74
C GLU A 89 -16.07 7.56 10.27
N ASP A 90 -16.99 6.96 11.06
CA ASP A 90 -16.93 6.95 12.52
C ASP A 90 -15.72 6.18 13.08
N LEU A 91 -15.13 5.29 12.29
CA LEU A 91 -13.93 4.54 12.60
C LEU A 91 -12.69 5.09 11.88
N GLY A 92 -12.80 6.25 11.21
CA GLY A 92 -11.71 6.84 10.45
C GLY A 92 -11.41 6.11 9.14
N GLU A 93 -12.38 5.37 8.59
CA GLU A 93 -12.29 4.86 7.22
C GLU A 93 -12.55 5.99 6.20
N THR A 94 -11.92 5.88 5.05
CA THR A 94 -12.17 6.72 3.86
C THR A 94 -12.09 5.83 2.63
N ASP A 95 -12.41 6.38 1.45
CA ASP A 95 -12.16 5.74 0.16
C ASP A 95 -10.76 5.10 0.12
N LEU A 96 -10.71 3.80 -0.19
CA LEU A 96 -9.48 3.03 -0.25
C LEU A 96 -8.67 3.40 -1.51
N GLY A 97 -7.35 3.38 -1.38
CA GLY A 97 -6.43 3.48 -2.49
C GLY A 97 -5.74 4.83 -2.62
N SER A 98 -5.01 5.00 -3.72
CA SER A 98 -4.27 6.22 -4.03
C SER A 98 -4.63 6.77 -5.41
N TRP A 99 -4.24 8.02 -5.66
CA TRP A 99 -4.26 8.62 -7.01
C TRP A 99 -2.95 8.45 -7.77
N ILE A 100 -2.02 7.60 -7.30
CA ILE A 100 -0.73 7.38 -7.97
C ILE A 100 -0.94 6.88 -9.40
N TRP A 101 -1.96 6.03 -9.61
CA TRP A 101 -2.32 5.46 -10.90
C TRP A 101 -2.65 6.53 -11.97
N ILE A 102 -3.14 7.71 -11.57
CA ILE A 102 -3.44 8.83 -12.49
C ILE A 102 -2.16 9.31 -13.19
N TYR A 103 -1.02 9.14 -12.52
CA TYR A 103 0.27 9.59 -13.04
C TYR A 103 1.00 8.54 -13.87
N GLU A 104 0.40 7.35 -14.10
CA GLU A 104 1.11 6.25 -14.74
C GLU A 104 1.58 6.52 -16.17
N ARG A 105 0.94 7.48 -16.83
CA ARG A 105 1.27 7.89 -18.19
C ARG A 105 1.71 9.35 -18.26
N SER A 106 2.07 9.94 -17.12
CA SER A 106 2.55 11.30 -17.05
C SER A 106 4.00 11.41 -17.52
N ALA A 107 4.33 12.52 -18.18
CA ALA A 107 5.73 12.84 -18.46
C ALA A 107 6.49 13.08 -17.14
N LEU A 108 7.79 12.77 -17.12
CA LEU A 108 8.69 13.00 -15.98
C LEU A 108 8.99 14.50 -15.78
N THR A 109 7.98 15.26 -15.38
CA THR A 109 8.05 16.70 -15.11
C THR A 109 8.63 16.97 -13.71
N ALA A 110 9.01 18.23 -13.43
CA ALA A 110 9.68 18.56 -12.17
C ALA A 110 8.74 18.49 -10.95
N ASP A 111 7.44 18.64 -11.18
CA ASP A 111 6.38 18.61 -10.18
C ASP A 111 5.82 17.20 -9.91
N LEU A 112 6.15 16.21 -10.74
CA LEU A 112 5.65 14.84 -10.62
C LEU A 112 6.02 14.17 -9.28
N PRO A 113 7.25 14.29 -8.74
CA PRO A 113 7.57 13.70 -7.44
C PRO A 113 6.71 14.23 -6.30
N GLN A 114 6.38 15.53 -6.32
CA GLN A 114 5.51 16.15 -5.33
C GLN A 114 4.08 15.60 -5.43
N LYS A 115 3.54 15.49 -6.65
CA LYS A 115 2.21 14.92 -6.90
C LYS A 115 2.07 13.48 -6.41
N ILE A 116 3.08 12.65 -6.67
CA ILE A 116 3.11 11.25 -6.21
C ILE A 116 3.21 11.18 -4.69
N ARG A 117 4.08 12.00 -4.08
CA ARG A 117 4.21 12.10 -2.62
C ARG A 117 2.87 12.48 -1.98
N ASP A 118 2.19 13.49 -2.51
CA ASP A 118 0.91 13.97 -1.97
C ASP A 118 -0.17 12.89 -2.10
N ALA A 119 -0.25 12.21 -3.25
CA ALA A 119 -1.18 11.09 -3.45
C ALA A 119 -0.89 9.89 -2.53
N ALA A 120 0.38 9.56 -2.31
CA ALA A 120 0.78 8.51 -1.38
C ALA A 120 0.47 8.89 0.08
N THR A 121 0.71 10.14 0.46
CA THR A 121 0.44 10.63 1.82
C THR A 121 -1.06 10.62 2.11
N ASP A 122 -1.89 11.07 1.17
CA ASP A 122 -3.35 11.01 1.28
C ASP A 122 -3.85 9.57 1.47
N ALA A 123 -3.35 8.64 0.67
CA ALA A 123 -3.73 7.23 0.74
C ALA A 123 -3.36 6.56 2.07
N LEU A 124 -2.25 6.95 2.69
CA LEU A 124 -1.76 6.39 3.95
C LEU A 124 -2.40 7.01 5.19
N GLU A 125 -3.03 8.17 5.06
CA GLU A 125 -3.61 8.92 6.18
C GLU A 125 -4.65 8.13 7.00
N PRO A 126 -5.54 7.32 6.41
CA PRO A 126 -6.50 6.52 7.19
C PRO A 126 -5.81 5.58 8.19
N ILE A 127 -4.69 4.96 7.80
CA ILE A 127 -3.91 4.06 8.66
C ILE A 127 -3.37 4.82 9.89
N ARG A 128 -2.97 6.08 9.70
CA ARG A 128 -2.51 6.97 10.78
C ARG A 128 -3.69 7.41 11.66
N LEU A 129 -4.82 7.80 11.08
CA LEU A 129 -6.02 8.25 11.80
C LEU A 129 -6.62 7.14 12.65
N GLN A 130 -6.56 5.89 12.19
CA GLN A 130 -6.95 4.69 12.94
C GLN A 130 -5.95 4.32 14.05
N GLY A 131 -4.82 5.01 14.15
CA GLY A 131 -3.83 4.85 15.21
C GLY A 131 -2.89 3.65 15.03
N ALA A 132 -2.89 3.00 13.86
CA ALA A 132 -2.01 1.86 13.59
C ALA A 132 -0.52 2.25 13.59
N VAL A 133 -0.23 3.50 13.22
CA VAL A 133 1.10 4.12 13.30
C VAL A 133 0.97 5.57 13.78
N ALA A 134 2.07 6.13 14.28
CA ALA A 134 2.10 7.53 14.72
C ALA A 134 2.26 8.50 13.55
N ARG A 135 3.08 8.12 12.57
CA ARG A 135 3.41 8.95 11.40
C ARG A 135 3.99 8.10 10.28
N PHE A 136 3.94 8.66 9.07
CA PHE A 136 4.67 8.20 7.91
C PHE A 136 5.70 9.22 7.47
N ASP A 137 6.89 8.76 7.07
CA ASP A 137 7.78 9.52 6.19
C ASP A 137 7.68 8.93 4.79
N VAL A 138 7.14 9.72 3.87
CA VAL A 138 7.12 9.38 2.45
C VAL A 138 8.27 10.10 1.78
N ALA A 139 8.93 9.49 0.80
CA ALA A 139 9.81 10.20 -0.12
C ALA A 139 9.67 9.68 -1.54
N VAL A 140 9.92 10.56 -2.51
CA VAL A 140 9.87 10.19 -3.93
C VAL A 140 11.15 10.68 -4.56
N ASP A 141 11.86 9.76 -5.20
CA ASP A 141 13.03 10.06 -6.03
C ASP A 141 12.69 9.82 -7.50
N MET A 142 13.21 10.65 -8.38
CA MET A 142 12.95 10.56 -9.81
C MET A 142 14.28 10.66 -10.55
N ASP A 143 14.63 9.57 -11.23
CA ASP A 143 15.78 9.53 -12.13
C ASP A 143 15.29 9.65 -13.58
N ARG A 144 15.50 10.83 -14.17
CA ARG A 144 15.13 11.09 -15.56
C ARG A 144 16.02 10.39 -16.58
N ALA A 145 17.26 10.05 -16.21
CA ALA A 145 18.16 9.34 -17.11
C ALA A 145 17.82 7.85 -17.15
N ALA A 146 17.40 7.28 -16.01
CA ALA A 146 16.93 5.91 -15.92
C ALA A 146 15.43 5.74 -16.25
N GLU A 147 14.69 6.85 -16.41
CA GLU A 147 13.24 6.87 -16.61
C GLU A 147 12.45 6.19 -15.48
N THR A 148 12.92 6.32 -14.24
CA THR A 148 12.32 5.67 -13.06
C THR A 148 11.82 6.67 -12.03
N ILE A 149 10.82 6.22 -11.26
CA ILE A 149 10.39 6.88 -10.03
C ILE A 149 10.36 5.85 -8.91
N ASP A 150 10.99 6.19 -7.80
CA ASP A 150 11.00 5.36 -6.59
C ASP A 150 10.23 6.06 -5.47
N LEU A 151 9.33 5.30 -4.83
CA LEU A 151 8.58 5.71 -3.66
C LEU A 151 9.16 5.01 -2.43
N PHE A 152 9.56 5.80 -1.44
CA PHE A 152 10.05 5.34 -0.15
C PHE A 152 8.98 5.60 0.91
N VAL A 153 8.68 4.60 1.72
CA VAL A 153 7.69 4.72 2.80
C VAL A 153 8.27 4.12 4.07
N ASP A 154 8.43 4.98 5.07
CA ASP A 154 8.75 4.60 6.45
C ASP A 154 7.55 4.88 7.34
N ALA A 155 7.19 3.92 8.19
CA ALA A 155 6.15 4.08 9.20
C ALA A 155 6.74 3.95 10.59
N PHE A 156 6.30 4.82 11.50
CA PHE A 156 6.85 4.91 12.84
C PHE A 156 5.78 4.59 13.89
N SER A 157 6.18 3.84 14.89
CA SER A 157 5.39 3.55 16.09
C SER A 157 5.23 4.80 16.97
N GLN A 158 4.33 4.74 17.95
CA GLN A 158 4.10 5.81 18.94
C GLN A 158 5.34 6.17 19.77
N ASP A 159 6.28 5.24 19.91
CA ASP A 159 7.57 5.47 20.58
C ASP A 159 8.67 6.03 19.65
N GLY A 160 8.37 6.23 18.36
CA GLY A 160 9.31 6.73 17.36
C GLY A 160 10.16 5.66 16.67
N THR A 161 9.98 4.37 16.98
CA THR A 161 10.67 3.26 16.30
C THR A 161 10.11 3.05 14.89
N VAL A 162 10.98 2.78 13.92
CA VAL A 162 10.56 2.37 12.56
C VAL A 162 9.96 0.96 12.62
N VAL A 163 8.69 0.83 12.27
CA VAL A 163 7.95 -0.45 12.24
C VAL A 163 7.72 -0.99 10.83
N PHE A 164 7.88 -0.13 9.83
CA PHE A 164 7.84 -0.48 8.42
C PHE A 164 8.80 0.44 7.66
N SER A 165 9.56 -0.11 6.71
CA SER A 165 10.42 0.65 5.82
C SER A 165 10.54 -0.12 4.51
N GLN A 166 10.10 0.49 3.41
CA GLN A 166 10.11 -0.15 2.11
C GLN A 166 10.32 0.87 1.01
N ARG A 167 11.16 0.49 0.03
CA ARG A 167 11.24 1.14 -1.27
C ARG A 167 10.37 0.39 -2.27
N PHE A 168 9.59 1.15 -3.03
CA PHE A 168 8.77 0.69 -4.14
C PHE A 168 9.26 1.33 -5.42
N SER A 169 9.78 0.52 -6.35
CA SER A 169 10.09 1.01 -7.69
C SER A 169 8.84 1.02 -8.55
N ILE A 170 8.47 2.21 -9.02
CA ILE A 170 7.43 2.39 -10.02
C ILE A 170 8.14 2.42 -11.37
N LEU A 171 8.12 1.28 -12.06
CA LEU A 171 8.77 1.11 -13.36
C LEU A 171 7.84 1.55 -14.48
N TRP A 172 8.31 2.53 -15.27
CA TRP A 172 7.67 2.95 -16.52
C TRP A 172 8.27 2.22 -17.71
N ASN A 173 8.10 0.90 -17.80
CA ASN A 173 8.61 0.16 -18.96
C ASN A 173 7.51 -0.09 -19.99
N GLN A 174 7.59 0.59 -21.14
CA GLN A 174 6.86 0.18 -22.33
C GLN A 174 7.77 -0.73 -23.16
N VAL A 175 7.41 -2.01 -23.25
CA VAL A 175 7.98 -2.92 -24.27
C VAL A 175 6.97 -3.06 -25.40
#